data_AF-A0A9E0M5Y8-F1
#
_entry.id   AF-A0A9E0M5Y8-F1
#
_cell.length_a   1.000
_cell.length_b   1.000
_cell.length_c   1.000
_cell.angle_alpha   90.00
_cell.angle_beta   90.00
_cell.angle_gamma   90.00
#
_symmetry.space_group_name_H-M   'P 1'
#
loop_
_entity.id
_entity.type
_entity.pdbx_description
1 polymer ?
#
loop_
_entity_poly.entity_id
_entity_poly.type
_entity_poly.pdbx_seq_one_letter_code
_entity_poly.pdbx_strand_id
1 'polypeptide(L)'
;MLAGCASFSPDGGFATVEQTTQQRLGKEVRWARSDSDRQLINQRVEELLAQPLAMDDAVQLALLNNRGLQAAFFELGIGEADLVQAGRLANPGFSFGRKTKGDEVEIERGLHFNLVRLLAMPLMQEVESRRFAQTQGMVAMNVLSLAADTRKAWVQAVAAQESVRYA
;
A
#
# COMPACT_ATOMS: atom_id res chain seq x y z
N MET A 1 22.13 2.29 20.38
CA MET A 1 20.95 2.26 19.49
C MET A 1 20.29 3.63 19.54
N LEU A 2 20.51 4.48 18.54
CA LEU A 2 19.78 5.75 18.34
C LEU A 2 18.64 5.53 17.34
N ALA A 3 17.86 4.45 17.52
CA ALA A 3 16.73 4.16 16.65
C ALA A 3 15.50 4.89 17.20
N GLY A 4 15.15 6.00 16.55
CA GLY A 4 13.92 6.74 16.84
C GLY A 4 12.69 5.87 16.62
N CYS A 5 11.68 6.04 17.48
CA CYS A 5 10.47 5.22 17.63
C CYS A 5 9.48 5.26 16.44
N ALA A 6 9.94 5.44 15.20
CA ALA A 6 9.10 5.46 13.99
C ALA A 6 9.51 4.33 13.05
N SER A 7 9.03 3.13 13.34
CA SER A 7 9.19 1.92 12.52
C SER A 7 8.01 1.72 11.58
N PHE A 8 8.26 1.11 10.43
CA PHE A 8 7.22 0.64 9.50
C PHE A 8 6.48 -0.55 10.10
N SER A 9 5.21 -0.73 9.76
CA SER A 9 4.54 -2.02 9.94
C SER A 9 5.16 -3.05 8.98
N PRO A 10 5.24 -4.34 9.38
CA PRO A 10 5.73 -5.39 8.48
C PRO A 10 4.90 -5.53 7.20
N ASP A 11 3.63 -5.12 7.24
CA ASP A 11 2.64 -5.35 6.21
C ASP A 11 2.25 -4.11 5.39
N GLY A 12 2.85 -2.93 5.63
CA GLY A 12 2.49 -1.72 4.86
C GLY A 12 1.15 -1.10 5.27
N GLY A 13 0.58 -1.54 6.40
CA GLY A 13 -0.81 -1.31 6.79
C GLY A 13 -1.86 -1.95 5.88
N PHE A 14 -1.49 -3.03 5.19
CA PHE A 14 -2.37 -3.86 4.37
C PHE A 14 -3.41 -4.66 5.18
N ALA A 15 -3.11 -4.99 6.44
CA ALA A 15 -3.95 -5.81 7.30
C ALA A 15 -5.40 -5.29 7.43
N THR A 16 -5.60 -3.97 7.47
CA THR A 16 -6.95 -3.38 7.53
C THR A 16 -7.77 -3.70 6.27
N VAL A 17 -7.12 -3.66 5.10
CA VAL A 17 -7.77 -3.97 3.82
C VAL A 17 -8.06 -5.46 3.72
N GLU A 18 -7.11 -6.31 4.11
CA GLU A 18 -7.28 -7.77 4.18
C GLU A 18 -8.45 -8.15 5.11
N GLN A 19 -8.47 -7.62 6.33
CA GLN A 19 -9.52 -7.87 7.30
C GLN A 19 -10.89 -7.42 6.79
N THR A 20 -10.99 -6.22 6.20
CA THR A 20 -12.24 -5.71 5.64
C THR A 20 -12.73 -6.61 4.49
N THR A 21 -11.80 -7.07 3.65
CA THR A 21 -12.11 -7.98 2.55
C THR A 21 -12.64 -9.31 3.06
N GLN A 22 -11.97 -9.90 4.06
CA GLN A 22 -12.40 -11.15 4.67
C GLN A 22 -13.77 -11.02 5.34
N GLN A 23 -14.02 -9.93 6.07
CA GLN A 23 -15.29 -9.68 6.75
C GLN A 23 -16.47 -9.43 5.80
N ARG A 24 -16.23 -8.70 4.69
CA ARG A 24 -17.30 -8.28 3.76
C ARG A 24 -17.54 -9.27 2.64
N LEU A 25 -16.49 -9.94 2.16
CA LEU A 25 -16.55 -10.83 1.00
C LEU A 25 -16.28 -12.30 1.34
N GLY A 26 -15.63 -12.60 2.47
CA GLY A 26 -15.15 -13.95 2.77
C GLY A 26 -14.10 -14.43 1.77
N LYS A 27 -13.30 -13.52 1.22
CA LYS A 27 -12.29 -13.78 0.19
C LYS A 27 -10.92 -13.31 0.63
N GLU A 28 -9.90 -13.95 0.07
CA GLU A 28 -8.50 -13.58 0.34
C GLU A 28 -7.99 -12.58 -0.70
N VAL A 29 -7.28 -11.56 -0.22
CA VAL A 29 -6.47 -10.67 -1.05
C VAL A 29 -5.01 -10.90 -0.72
N ARG A 30 -4.13 -10.85 -1.73
CA ARG A 30 -2.69 -10.98 -1.53
C ARG A 30 -1.95 -9.85 -2.22
N TRP A 31 -1.02 -9.25 -1.49
CA TRP A 31 -0.15 -8.21 -2.03
C TRP A 31 1.18 -8.80 -2.48
N ALA A 32 1.44 -8.75 -3.78
CA ALA A 32 2.59 -9.38 -4.41
C ALA A 32 3.84 -8.48 -4.32
N ARG A 33 4.58 -8.56 -3.21
CA ARG A 33 5.78 -7.75 -2.95
C ARG A 33 7.07 -8.36 -3.48
N SER A 34 7.08 -9.68 -3.66
CA SER A 34 8.22 -10.45 -4.16
C SER A 34 7.84 -11.35 -5.33
N ASP A 35 8.84 -11.86 -6.05
CA ASP A 35 8.60 -12.85 -7.10
C ASP A 35 8.04 -14.17 -6.53
N SER A 36 8.40 -14.54 -5.30
CA SER A 36 7.78 -15.67 -4.60
C SER A 36 6.28 -15.45 -4.35
N ASP A 37 5.85 -14.24 -3.97
CA ASP A 37 4.42 -13.95 -3.79
C ASP A 37 3.66 -14.07 -5.11
N ARG A 38 4.28 -13.60 -6.20
CA ARG A 38 3.72 -13.71 -7.55
C ARG A 38 3.58 -15.17 -7.98
N GLN A 39 4.58 -16.00 -7.69
CA GLN A 39 4.52 -17.44 -7.95
C GLN A 39 3.38 -18.11 -7.19
N LEU A 40 3.21 -17.81 -5.90
CA LEU A 40 2.10 -18.35 -5.09
C LEU A 40 0.73 -17.91 -5.63
N ILE A 41 0.60 -16.65 -6.05
CA ILE A 41 -0.62 -16.16 -6.71
C ILE A 41 -0.88 -16.92 -8.00
N ASN A 42 0.13 -17.11 -8.84
CA ASN A 42 -0.01 -17.82 -10.11
C ASN A 42 -0.41 -19.29 -9.92
N GLN A 43 0.19 -19.99 -8.95
CA GLN A 43 -0.20 -21.35 -8.60
C GLN A 43 -1.67 -21.42 -8.19
N ARG A 44 -2.12 -20.48 -7.33
CA ARG A 44 -3.52 -20.43 -6.91
C ARG A 44 -4.47 -20.10 -8.05
N VAL A 45 -4.05 -19.24 -8.98
CA VAL A 45 -4.80 -18.92 -10.20
C VAL A 45 -4.95 -20.16 -11.07
N GLU A 46 -3.88 -20.92 -11.30
CA GLU A 46 -3.90 -22.16 -12.09
C GLU A 46 -4.83 -23.22 -11.47
N GLU A 47 -4.81 -23.38 -10.14
CA GLU A 47 -5.71 -24.28 -9.42
C GLU A 47 -7.19 -23.91 -9.62
N LEU A 48 -7.53 -22.62 -9.52
CA LEU A 48 -8.91 -22.14 -9.71
C LEU A 48 -9.40 -22.33 -11.15
N LEU A 49 -8.49 -22.22 -12.12
CA LEU A 49 -8.78 -22.39 -13.55
C LEU A 49 -8.85 -23.85 -13.99
N ALA A 50 -8.44 -24.80 -13.15
CA ALA A 50 -8.47 -26.23 -13.46
C ALA A 50 -9.89 -26.82 -13.51
N GLN A 51 -10.89 -26.09 -12.99
CA GLN A 51 -12.30 -26.47 -12.96
C GLN A 51 -13.19 -25.38 -13.57
N PRO A 52 -14.44 -25.68 -13.97
CA PRO A 52 -15.37 -24.65 -14.41
C PRO A 52 -15.54 -23.56 -13.35
N LEU A 53 -15.38 -22.30 -13.75
CA LEU A 53 -15.39 -21.16 -12.84
C LEU A 53 -16.80 -20.90 -12.29
N ALA A 54 -17.01 -21.19 -11.01
CA ALA A 54 -18.17 -20.67 -10.29
C ALA A 54 -18.02 -19.15 -10.07
N MET A 55 -19.14 -18.46 -9.82
CA MET A 55 -19.14 -17.01 -9.60
C MET A 55 -18.16 -16.58 -8.49
N ASP A 56 -18.15 -17.31 -7.39
CA ASP A 56 -17.29 -17.00 -6.24
C ASP A 56 -15.80 -17.32 -6.48
N ASP A 57 -15.50 -18.27 -7.36
CA ASP A 57 -14.13 -18.56 -7.81
C ASP A 57 -13.65 -17.48 -8.79
N ALA A 58 -14.55 -16.96 -9.64
CA ALA A 58 -14.27 -15.83 -10.51
C ALA A 58 -13.86 -14.59 -9.72
N VAL A 59 -14.58 -14.29 -8.62
CA VAL A 59 -14.23 -13.20 -7.71
C VAL A 59 -12.85 -13.43 -7.09
N GLN A 60 -12.58 -14.62 -6.56
CA GLN A 60 -11.29 -14.94 -5.97
C GLN A 60 -10.14 -14.79 -6.99
N LEU A 61 -10.34 -15.28 -8.22
CA LEU A 61 -9.41 -15.15 -9.32
C LEU A 61 -9.14 -13.68 -9.66
N ALA A 62 -10.19 -12.87 -9.77
CA ALA A 62 -10.07 -11.44 -10.07
C ALA A 62 -9.29 -10.69 -8.98
N LEU A 63 -9.59 -10.95 -7.70
CA LEU A 63 -8.90 -10.31 -6.58
C LEU A 63 -7.40 -10.67 -6.53
N LEU A 64 -7.03 -11.91 -6.89
CA LEU A 64 -5.64 -12.34 -6.92
C LEU A 64 -4.87 -11.77 -8.13
N ASN A 65 -5.51 -11.71 -9.31
CA ASN A 65 -4.80 -11.43 -10.55
C ASN A 65 -4.90 -9.96 -11.05
N ASN A 66 -5.74 -9.12 -10.45
CA ASN A 66 -5.95 -7.75 -10.93
C ASN A 66 -4.73 -6.83 -10.68
N ARG A 67 -4.13 -6.30 -11.76
CA ARG A 67 -2.95 -5.42 -11.69
C ARG A 67 -3.25 -4.03 -11.11
N GLY A 68 -4.44 -3.48 -11.37
CA GLY A 68 -4.87 -2.21 -10.79
C GLY A 68 -5.03 -2.30 -9.28
N LEU A 69 -5.50 -3.44 -8.78
CA LEU A 69 -5.59 -3.71 -7.35
C LEU A 69 -4.20 -3.85 -6.70
N GLN A 70 -3.27 -4.54 -7.36
CA GLN A 70 -1.88 -4.59 -6.90
C GLN A 70 -1.25 -3.19 -6.83
N ALA A 71 -1.48 -2.34 -7.84
CA ALA A 71 -1.03 -0.95 -7.82
C ALA A 71 -1.60 -0.19 -6.62
N ALA A 72 -2.90 -0.36 -6.32
CA ALA A 72 -3.53 0.25 -5.15
C ALA A 72 -2.91 -0.23 -3.82
N PHE A 73 -2.46 -1.49 -3.73
CA PHE A 73 -1.72 -1.99 -2.56
C PHE A 73 -0.32 -1.37 -2.43
N PHE A 74 0.36 -1.09 -3.55
CA PHE A 74 1.63 -0.35 -3.50
C PHE A 74 1.46 1.10 -3.08
N GLU A 75 0.40 1.78 -3.53
CA GLU A 75 0.05 3.14 -3.07
C GLU A 75 -0.22 3.17 -1.56
N LEU A 76 -0.82 2.11 -1.00
CA LEU A 76 -0.97 1.97 0.44
C LEU A 76 0.40 1.93 1.15
N GLY A 77 1.34 1.14 0.65
CA GLY A 77 2.70 1.10 1.19
C GLY A 77 3.45 2.44 1.12
N ILE A 78 3.22 3.23 0.06
CA ILE A 78 3.76 4.59 -0.07
C ILE A 78 3.13 5.51 0.99
N GLY A 79 1.81 5.46 1.15
CA GLY A 79 1.10 6.25 2.16
C GLY A 79 1.56 5.95 3.60
N GLU A 80 1.90 4.69 3.90
CA GLU A 80 2.49 4.36 5.20
C GLU A 80 3.89 4.99 5.35
N ALA A 81 4.70 4.98 4.28
CA ALA A 81 6.02 5.59 4.32
C ALA A 81 5.95 7.09 4.59
N ASP A 82 4.97 7.79 4.01
CA ASP A 82 4.71 9.20 4.28
C ASP A 82 4.30 9.44 5.74
N LEU A 83 3.42 8.61 6.29
CA LEU A 83 3.02 8.65 7.69
C LEU A 83 4.22 8.46 8.64
N VAL A 84 5.03 7.43 8.39
CA VAL A 84 6.26 7.16 9.16
C VAL A 84 7.24 8.32 9.04
N GLN A 85 7.38 8.91 7.85
CA GLN A 85 8.26 10.04 7.60
C GLN A 85 7.80 11.34 8.29
N ALA A 86 6.49 11.60 8.34
CA ALA A 86 5.93 12.72 9.09
C ALA A 86 6.19 12.60 10.59
N GLY A 87 6.26 11.37 11.11
CA GLY A 87 6.58 11.08 12.49
C GLY A 87 8.06 11.06 12.85
N ARG A 88 8.96 11.21 11.88
CA ARG A 88 10.41 11.21 12.13
C ARG A 88 10.93 12.60 12.47
N LEU A 89 11.86 12.64 13.42
CA LEU A 89 12.65 13.83 13.69
C LEU A 89 13.35 14.27 12.41
N ALA A 90 13.31 15.58 12.14
CA ALA A 90 14.09 16.16 11.07
C ALA A 90 15.58 15.87 11.30
N ASN A 91 16.28 15.44 10.26
CA ASN A 91 17.72 15.27 10.33
C ASN A 91 18.36 16.63 10.67
N PRO A 92 19.25 16.69 11.69
CA PRO A 92 19.97 17.92 11.97
C PRO A 92 20.89 18.21 10.79
N GLY A 93 21.02 19.49 10.44
CA GLY A 93 21.96 19.86 9.41
C GLY A 93 23.33 20.16 10.01
N PHE A 94 24.36 19.83 9.25
CA PHE A 94 25.75 20.03 9.62
C PHE A 94 26.40 20.99 8.61
N SER A 95 27.14 21.98 9.11
CA SER A 95 27.93 22.89 8.28
C SER A 95 29.39 22.87 8.69
N PHE A 96 30.27 22.91 7.70
CA PHE A 96 31.71 23.01 7.89
C PHE A 96 32.24 24.06 6.91
N GLY A 97 32.93 25.06 7.42
CA GLY A 97 33.55 26.13 6.64
C GLY A 97 35.03 26.24 6.99
N ARG A 98 35.86 26.50 5.99
CA ARG A 98 37.26 26.90 6.19
C ARG A 98 37.48 28.21 5.44
N LYS A 99 37.84 29.27 6.16
CA LYS A 99 38.20 30.56 5.59
C LYS A 99 39.70 30.78 5.78
N THR A 100 40.33 31.45 4.83
CA THR A 100 41.76 31.79 4.92
C THR A 100 41.94 33.24 4.52
N LYS A 101 42.67 34.00 5.34
CA LYS A 101 42.98 35.42 5.09
C LYS A 101 44.44 35.67 5.46
N GLY A 102 45.29 35.80 4.45
CA GLY A 102 46.75 35.81 4.66
C GLY A 102 47.21 34.47 5.25
N ASP A 103 47.95 34.52 6.36
CA ASP A 103 48.40 33.33 7.11
C ASP A 103 47.35 32.80 8.11
N GLU A 104 46.20 33.46 8.22
CA GLU A 104 45.17 33.10 9.20
C GLU A 104 44.18 32.09 8.61
N VAL A 105 43.93 30.99 9.33
CA VAL A 105 42.97 29.94 8.95
C VAL A 105 41.88 29.87 10.00
N GLU A 106 40.64 30.12 9.58
CA GLU A 106 39.46 29.99 10.41
C GLU A 106 38.67 28.75 10.00
N ILE A 107 38.24 27.95 10.97
CA ILE A 107 37.42 26.75 10.75
C ILE A 107 36.10 26.92 11.50
N GLU A 108 35.01 27.00 10.75
CA GLU A 108 33.64 27.08 11.26
C GLU A 108 33.00 25.69 11.23
N ARG A 109 32.29 25.32 12.29
CA ARG A 109 31.52 24.08 12.38
C ARG A 109 30.17 24.38 13.03
N GLY A 110 29.08 24.06 12.35
CA GLY A 110 27.73 24.31 12.82
C GLY A 110 26.88 23.05 12.84
N LEU A 111 26.02 22.95 13.85
CA LEU A 111 24.94 21.96 13.93
C LEU A 111 23.64 22.73 14.10
N HIS A 112 22.66 22.49 13.22
CA HIS A 112 21.38 23.20 13.24
C HIS A 112 20.19 22.24 13.30
N PHE A 113 19.19 22.61 14.10
CA PHE A 113 17.95 21.85 14.30
C PHE A 113 16.75 22.66 13.83
N ASN A 114 15.80 21.99 13.19
CA ASN A 114 14.54 22.61 12.78
C ASN A 114 13.50 22.54 13.92
N LEU A 115 13.49 23.56 14.79
CA LEU A 115 12.57 23.68 15.92
C LEU A 115 11.10 23.76 15.49
N VAL A 116 10.81 24.45 14.39
CA VAL A 116 9.44 24.57 13.86
C VAL A 116 8.91 23.20 13.48
N ARG A 117 9.71 22.40 12.77
CA ARG A 117 9.34 21.04 12.37
C ARG A 117 9.19 20.10 13.57
N LEU A 118 9.98 20.30 14.62
CA LEU A 118 9.84 19.55 15.87
C LEU A 118 8.50 19.84 16.56
N LEU A 119 8.14 21.12 16.69
CA LEU A 119 6.87 21.54 17.30
C LEU A 119 5.65 21.14 16.47
N ALA A 120 5.77 21.18 15.14
CA ALA A 120 4.70 20.80 14.22
C ALA A 120 4.55 19.28 14.01
N MET A 121 5.49 18.46 14.50
CA MET A 121 5.50 17.01 14.31
C MET A 121 4.19 16.30 14.66
N PRO A 122 3.58 16.49 15.85
CA PRO A 122 2.34 15.80 16.20
C PRO A 122 1.18 16.16 15.27
N LEU A 123 1.10 17.42 14.82
CA LEU A 123 0.08 17.86 13.87
C LEU A 123 0.29 17.21 12.49
N MET A 124 1.54 17.14 12.01
CA MET A 124 1.85 16.47 10.73
C MET A 124 1.54 14.97 10.80
N GLN A 125 1.88 14.30 11.90
CA GLN A 125 1.52 12.90 12.13
C GLN A 125 0.00 12.69 12.08
N GLU A 126 -0.79 13.57 12.71
CA GLU A 126 -2.24 13.47 12.68
C GLU A 126 -2.80 13.65 11.27
N VAL A 127 -2.30 14.62 10.50
CA VAL A 127 -2.72 14.84 9.11
C VAL A 127 -2.40 13.63 8.24
N GLU A 128 -1.18 13.09 8.32
CA GLU A 128 -0.81 11.90 7.55
C GLU A 128 -1.57 10.65 7.99
N SER A 129 -1.92 10.53 9.29
CA SER A 129 -2.72 9.39 9.77
C SER A 129 -4.11 9.37 9.15
N ARG A 130 -4.73 10.55 8.99
CA ARG A 130 -6.04 10.70 8.34
C ARG A 130 -5.95 10.44 6.84
N ARG A 131 -4.89 10.93 6.18
CA ARG A 131 -4.61 10.64 4.76
C ARG A 131 -4.44 9.14 4.53
N PHE A 132 -3.68 8.48 5.40
CA PHE A 132 -3.46 7.03 5.34
C PHE A 132 -4.76 6.24 5.51
N ALA A 133 -5.59 6.61 6.50
CA ALA A 133 -6.90 5.99 6.69
C ALA A 133 -7.84 6.20 5.48
N GLN A 134 -7.77 7.36 4.83
CA GLN A 134 -8.51 7.61 3.59
C GLN A 134 -8.04 6.69 2.46
N THR A 135 -6.73 6.51 2.29
CA THR A 135 -6.16 5.58 1.31
C THR A 135 -6.60 4.15 1.58
N GLN A 136 -6.57 3.70 2.84
CA GLN A 136 -7.08 2.37 3.24
C GLN A 136 -8.55 2.19 2.84
N GLY A 137 -9.39 3.18 3.11
CA GLY A 137 -10.81 3.15 2.73
C GLY A 137 -11.01 3.09 1.22
N MET A 138 -10.23 3.85 0.44
CA MET A 138 -10.27 3.84 -1.02
C MET A 138 -9.88 2.48 -1.59
N VAL A 139 -8.79 1.89 -1.08
CA VAL A 139 -8.33 0.55 -1.51
C VAL A 139 -9.37 -0.51 -1.16
N ALA A 140 -9.97 -0.46 0.04
CA ALA A 140 -11.05 -1.37 0.41
C ALA A 140 -12.26 -1.23 -0.53
N MET A 141 -12.63 -0.01 -0.91
CA MET A 141 -13.70 0.20 -1.90
C MET A 141 -13.34 -0.34 -3.29
N ASN A 142 -12.09 -0.22 -3.73
CA ASN A 142 -11.64 -0.81 -5.00
C ASN A 142 -11.76 -2.34 -5.00
N VAL A 143 -11.43 -3.00 -3.88
CA VAL A 143 -11.63 -4.44 -3.71
C VAL A 143 -13.12 -4.81 -3.84
N LEU A 144 -13.99 -4.10 -3.11
CA LEU A 144 -15.42 -4.37 -3.12
C LEU A 144 -16.05 -4.12 -4.50
N SER A 145 -15.65 -3.05 -5.18
CA SER A 145 -16.09 -2.74 -6.54
C SER A 145 -15.67 -3.84 -7.51
N LEU A 146 -14.40 -4.24 -7.47
CA LEU A 146 -13.89 -5.30 -8.33
C LEU A 146 -14.64 -6.61 -8.12
N ALA A 147 -14.96 -6.97 -6.87
CA ALA A 147 -15.77 -8.15 -6.58
C ALA A 147 -17.19 -8.04 -7.17
N ALA A 148 -17.84 -6.88 -7.02
CA ALA A 148 -19.17 -6.64 -7.57
C ALA A 148 -19.17 -6.68 -9.12
N ASP A 149 -18.20 -6.03 -9.75
CA ASP A 149 -18.02 -5.99 -11.20
C ASP A 149 -17.76 -7.39 -11.76
N THR A 150 -16.96 -8.20 -11.05
CA THR A 150 -16.67 -9.57 -11.44
C THR A 150 -17.92 -10.46 -11.36
N ARG A 151 -18.73 -10.33 -10.31
CA ARG A 151 -20.00 -11.06 -10.20
C ARG A 151 -20.94 -10.71 -11.34
N LYS A 152 -21.07 -9.42 -11.67
CA LYS A 152 -21.88 -8.95 -12.78
C LYS A 152 -21.38 -9.51 -14.13
N ALA A 153 -20.07 -9.43 -14.37
CA ALA A 153 -19.45 -9.93 -15.60
C ALA A 153 -19.65 -11.44 -15.76
N TRP A 154 -19.53 -12.22 -14.68
CA TRP A 154 -19.79 -13.66 -14.70
C TRP A 154 -21.24 -13.97 -15.11
N VAL A 155 -22.23 -13.28 -14.52
CA VAL A 155 -23.64 -13.48 -14.87
C VAL A 155 -23.89 -13.15 -16.35
N GLN A 156 -23.30 -12.04 -16.84
CA GLN A 156 -23.41 -11.66 -18.25
C GLN A 156 -22.80 -12.72 -19.19
N ALA A 157 -21.64 -13.27 -18.83
CA ALA A 157 -20.97 -14.31 -19.62
C ALA A 157 -21.80 -15.60 -19.69
N VAL A 158 -22.34 -16.06 -18.55
CA VAL A 158 -23.20 -17.25 -18.50
C VAL A 158 -24.49 -17.04 -19.29
N ALA A 159 -25.15 -15.88 -19.14
CA ALA A 159 -26.37 -15.56 -19.88
C ALA A 159 -26.15 -15.50 -21.40
N ALA A 160 -25.01 -14.97 -21.85
CA ALA A 160 -24.63 -14.96 -23.26
C ALA A 160 -24.38 -16.37 -23.80
N GLN A 161 -23.70 -17.23 -23.03
CA GLN A 161 -23.49 -18.63 -23.40
C GLN A 161 -24.80 -19.42 -23.52
N GLU A 162 -25.73 -19.20 -22.59
CA GLU A 162 -27.06 -19.81 -22.63
C GLU A 162 -27.88 -19.35 -23.83
N SER A 163 -27.79 -18.07 -24.18
CA SER A 163 -28.49 -17.51 -25.35
C SER A 163 -28.02 -18.14 -26.67
N VAL A 164 -26.72 -18.48 -26.79
CA VAL A 164 -26.18 -19.20 -27.96
C VAL A 164 -26.65 -20.66 -27.99
N ARG A 165 -26.80 -21.30 -26.82
CA ARG A 165 -27.23 -22.70 -26.74
C ARG A 165 -28.69 -22.91 -27.14
N TYR A 166 -29.54 -21.90 -26.92
CA TYR A 166 -30.98 -21.95 -27.19
C TYR A 166 -31.44 -21.15 -28.43
N ALA A 167 -30.51 -20.59 -29.20
CA ALA A 167 -30.77 -19.98 -30.51
C ALA A 167 -30.63 -21.02 -31.64
#